data_AF-A0A6C0J8G9-F1
#
_entry.id   AF-A0A6C0J8G9-F1
#
_cell.length_a   1.000
_cell.length_b   1.000
_cell.length_c   1.000
_cell.angle_alpha   90.00
_cell.angle_beta   90.00
_cell.angle_gamma   90.00
#
_symmetry.space_group_name_H-M   'P 1'
#
loop_
_entity.id
_entity.type
_entity.pdbx_description
1 polymer ?
#
loop_
_entity_poly.entity_id
_entity_poly.type
_entity_poly.pdbx_seq_one_letter_code
_entity_poly.pdbx_strand_id
1 'polypeptide(L)'
;MNGRVTFDGTPPKNYELYEGELNKYDFKNSLKGIQDSDILSNAFFSKRNINCIQKQIEKSILDKTNYTIGRQSDLQLQIIMRSIYLQYSKNLNCDYTNQIKDLNKKVTDFSVDRIVIEISQFLEYRKEVSKIPTPISLPTNLSNAGEKSFSLFKPI
;
A
#
# COMPACT_ATOMS: atom_id res chain seq x y z
N MET A 1 -19.63 23.14 10.81
CA MET A 1 -18.37 22.40 10.62
C MET A 1 -18.11 22.30 9.13
N ASN A 2 -16.98 22.84 8.64
CA ASN A 2 -16.57 22.63 7.26
C ASN A 2 -16.07 21.17 7.20
N GLY A 3 -16.78 20.26 6.53
CA GLY A 3 -16.56 18.80 6.55
C GLY A 3 -15.23 18.30 5.99
N ARG A 4 -14.11 18.98 6.30
CA ARG A 4 -12.74 18.64 5.92
C ARG A 4 -12.10 17.79 7.01
N VAL A 5 -11.40 16.75 6.59
CA VAL A 5 -10.52 15.96 7.44
C VAL A 5 -9.28 16.80 7.71
N THR A 6 -8.97 17.04 8.98
CA THR A 6 -7.72 17.71 9.40
C THR A 6 -6.77 16.64 9.95
N PHE A 7 -5.52 16.65 9.50
CA PHE A 7 -4.49 15.75 10.02
C PHE A 7 -3.79 16.46 11.18
N ASP A 8 -4.21 16.18 12.40
CA ASP A 8 -3.64 16.74 13.65
C ASP A 8 -2.38 15.98 14.13
N GLY A 9 -1.88 15.04 13.32
CA GLY A 9 -0.75 14.19 13.66
C GLY A 9 -1.11 13.01 14.57
N THR A 10 -2.38 12.87 14.97
CA THR A 10 -2.83 11.66 15.64
C THR A 10 -3.05 10.54 14.61
N PRO A 11 -2.55 9.32 14.87
CA PRO A 11 -2.82 8.20 13.98
C PRO A 11 -4.34 7.94 13.95
N PRO A 12 -4.94 7.72 12.77
CA PRO A 12 -6.37 7.49 12.65
C PRO A 12 -6.78 6.27 13.48
N LYS A 13 -7.94 6.36 14.14
CA LYS A 13 -8.54 5.20 14.81
C LYS A 13 -8.90 4.17 13.74
N ASN A 14 -8.34 2.97 13.86
CA ASN A 14 -8.74 1.84 13.02
C ASN A 14 -10.11 1.36 13.49
N TYR A 15 -11.10 1.40 12.60
CA TYR A 15 -12.42 0.79 12.84
C TYR A 15 -12.41 -0.61 12.23
N GLU A 16 -12.73 -1.63 13.03
CA GLU A 16 -12.94 -2.97 12.51
C GLU A 16 -14.24 -2.98 11.70
N LEU A 17 -14.23 -3.63 10.53
CA LEU A 17 -15.44 -3.77 9.69
C LEU A 17 -16.55 -4.56 10.42
N TYR A 18 -16.16 -5.39 11.39
CA TYR A 18 -17.03 -6.17 12.26
C TYR A 18 -16.54 -6.05 13.70
N GLU A 19 -17.27 -5.31 14.54
CA GLU A 19 -17.01 -5.24 15.98
C GLU A 19 -17.64 -6.49 16.64
N GLY A 20 -16.82 -7.43 17.13
CA GLY A 20 -17.29 -8.61 17.89
C GLY A 20 -17.02 -9.99 17.30
N GLU A 21 -16.21 -10.14 16.25
CA GLU A 21 -15.79 -11.46 15.79
C GLU A 21 -14.83 -12.13 16.79
N LEU A 22 -15.32 -13.15 17.50
CA LEU A 22 -14.56 -13.93 18.48
C LEU A 22 -13.45 -14.80 17.84
N ASN A 23 -13.54 -15.04 16.54
CA ASN A 23 -12.65 -15.97 15.84
C ASN A 23 -11.57 -15.20 15.08
N LYS A 24 -10.42 -15.03 15.74
CA LYS A 24 -9.18 -14.61 15.08
C LYS A 24 -8.94 -15.52 13.87
N TYR A 25 -8.88 -14.94 12.67
CA TYR A 25 -8.65 -15.66 11.41
C TYR A 25 -7.54 -16.72 11.55
N ASP A 26 -7.91 -18.01 11.50
CA ASP A 26 -6.93 -19.09 11.61
C ASP A 26 -6.40 -19.46 10.22
N PHE A 27 -5.24 -18.89 9.90
CA PHE A 27 -4.56 -19.14 8.64
C PHE A 27 -4.12 -20.61 8.46
N LYS A 28 -4.08 -21.43 9.52
CA LYS A 28 -3.70 -22.85 9.41
C LYS A 28 -4.56 -23.63 8.42
N ASN A 29 -5.83 -23.25 8.26
CA ASN A 29 -6.73 -23.91 7.31
C ASN A 29 -6.59 -23.40 5.87
N SER A 30 -5.78 -22.35 5.62
CA SER A 30 -5.72 -21.71 4.31
C SER A 30 -5.07 -22.56 3.21
N LEU A 31 -4.31 -23.59 3.54
CA LEU A 31 -3.70 -24.52 2.58
C LEU A 31 -4.44 -25.85 2.47
N LYS A 32 -5.43 -26.07 3.35
CA LYS A 32 -6.12 -27.35 3.48
C LYS A 32 -6.85 -27.69 2.18
N GLY A 33 -6.56 -28.85 1.60
CA GLY A 33 -7.18 -29.37 0.38
C GLY A 33 -6.50 -28.97 -0.93
N ILE A 34 -5.50 -28.07 -0.92
CA ILE A 34 -4.71 -27.74 -2.12
C ILE A 34 -3.32 -28.36 -2.03
N GLN A 35 -2.70 -28.34 -0.85
CA GLN A 35 -1.36 -28.85 -0.65
C GLN A 35 -1.22 -29.48 0.74
N ASP A 36 -0.50 -30.60 0.82
CA ASP A 36 -0.21 -31.27 2.08
C ASP A 36 0.74 -30.45 2.96
N SER A 37 0.62 -30.65 4.27
CA SER A 37 1.50 -30.02 5.25
C SER A 37 2.92 -30.57 5.13
N ASP A 38 3.77 -29.86 4.41
CA ASP A 38 5.20 -30.15 4.28
C ASP A 38 6.05 -29.27 5.21
N ILE A 39 7.27 -29.70 5.55
CA ILE A 39 8.26 -28.96 6.34
C ILE A 39 8.47 -27.56 5.76
N LEU A 40 8.55 -27.45 4.42
CA LEU A 40 8.69 -26.17 3.74
C LEU A 40 7.51 -25.23 4.02
N SER A 41 6.28 -25.74 3.91
CA SER A 41 5.05 -24.96 4.15
C SER A 41 5.00 -24.46 5.60
N ASN A 42 5.26 -25.34 6.57
CA ASN A 42 5.22 -25.02 7.99
C ASN A 42 6.27 -23.97 8.36
N ALA A 43 7.48 -24.08 7.81
CA ALA A 43 8.55 -23.12 8.03
C ALA A 43 8.22 -21.76 7.38
N PHE A 44 7.74 -21.77 6.13
CA PHE A 44 7.41 -20.56 5.38
C PHE A 44 6.25 -19.78 6.01
N PHE A 45 5.17 -20.44 6.42
CA PHE A 45 4.01 -19.79 7.05
C PHE A 45 4.16 -19.62 8.57
N SER A 46 5.32 -19.93 9.14
CA SER A 46 5.56 -19.75 10.56
C SER A 46 5.48 -18.26 10.97
N LYS A 47 5.00 -18.01 12.20
CA LYS A 47 4.97 -16.64 12.77
C LYS A 47 6.35 -15.97 12.78
N ARG A 48 7.41 -16.77 12.97
CA ARG A 48 8.79 -16.29 12.91
C ARG A 48 9.14 -15.76 11.52
N ASN A 49 8.77 -16.49 10.47
CA ASN A 49 9.05 -16.08 9.10
C ASN A 49 8.21 -14.86 8.69
N ILE A 50 6.93 -14.81 9.07
CA ILE A 50 6.06 -13.63 8.86
C ILE A 50 6.70 -12.38 9.48
N ASN A 51 7.19 -12.47 10.72
CA ASN A 51 7.89 -11.36 11.36
C ASN A 51 9.20 -10.97 10.67
N CYS A 52 9.91 -11.94 10.09
CA CYS A 52 11.12 -11.68 9.30
C CYS A 52 10.78 -10.87 8.04
N ILE A 53 9.75 -11.29 7.30
CA ILE A 53 9.29 -10.60 6.09
C ILE A 53 8.81 -9.18 6.43
N GLN A 54 8.01 -8.98 7.49
CA GLN A 54 7.57 -7.65 7.93
C GLN A 54 8.76 -6.69 8.15
N LYS A 55 9.80 -7.15 8.87
CA LYS A 55 11.02 -6.34 9.09
C LYS A 55 11.80 -6.09 7.80
N GLN A 56 11.82 -7.04 6.88
CA GLN A 56 12.45 -6.87 5.57
C GLN A 56 11.71 -5.81 4.75
N ILE A 57 10.37 -5.83 4.74
CA ILE A 57 9.55 -4.82 4.08
C ILE A 57 9.81 -3.44 4.68
N GLU A 58 9.75 -3.29 6.01
CA GLU A 58 10.03 -2.02 6.71
C GLU A 58 11.41 -1.46 6.32
N LYS A 59 12.44 -2.30 6.36
CA LYS A 59 13.80 -1.91 5.99
C LYS A 59 13.91 -1.53 4.51
N SER A 60 13.38 -2.35 3.60
CA SER A 60 13.44 -2.10 2.17
C SER A 60 12.70 -0.82 1.76
N ILE A 61 11.62 -0.47 2.44
CA ILE A 61 10.91 0.79 2.20
C ILE A 61 11.69 1.98 2.71
N LEU A 62 12.27 1.87 3.91
CA LEU A 62 13.16 2.90 4.45
C LEU A 62 14.31 3.17 3.49
N ASP A 63 14.96 2.11 3.00
CA ASP A 63 16.08 2.20 2.07
C ASP A 63 15.68 2.82 0.71
N LYS A 64 14.48 2.50 0.18
CA LYS A 64 14.00 3.00 -1.13
C LYS A 64 13.42 4.42 -1.07
N THR A 65 12.77 4.79 0.02
CA THR A 65 11.91 6.01 0.07
C THR A 65 12.31 7.01 1.15
N ASN A 66 13.20 6.63 2.08
CA ASN A 66 13.53 7.37 3.30
C ASN A 66 12.34 7.63 4.25
N TYR A 67 11.21 6.93 4.05
CA TYR A 67 10.08 6.98 4.96
C TYR A 67 10.04 5.75 5.86
N THR A 68 9.72 5.96 7.14
CA THR A 68 9.47 4.88 8.08
C THR A 68 7.99 4.52 8.04
N ILE A 69 7.68 3.24 7.86
CA ILE A 69 6.32 2.71 7.92
C ILE A 69 6.13 1.84 9.16
N GLY A 70 4.88 1.71 9.59
CA GLY A 70 4.50 0.75 10.62
C GLY A 70 4.33 -0.66 10.06
N ARG A 71 4.08 -1.61 10.96
CA ARG A 71 3.76 -3.00 10.62
C ARG A 71 2.51 -3.07 9.76
N GLN A 72 2.57 -3.86 8.68
CA GLN A 72 1.45 -4.10 7.78
C GLN A 72 0.50 -5.18 8.31
N SER A 73 -0.71 -5.26 7.77
CA SER A 73 -1.70 -6.28 8.17
C SER A 73 -1.17 -7.70 7.96
N ASP A 74 -1.08 -8.48 9.05
CA ASP A 74 -0.61 -9.87 9.00
C ASP A 74 -1.51 -10.74 8.12
N LEU A 75 -2.82 -10.46 8.07
CA LEU A 75 -3.77 -11.18 7.23
C LEU A 75 -3.46 -10.94 5.74
N GLN A 76 -3.27 -9.68 5.33
CA GLN A 76 -2.95 -9.36 3.94
C GLN A 76 -1.60 -9.95 3.53
N LEU A 77 -0.60 -9.87 4.41
CA LEU A 77 0.71 -10.47 4.16
C LEU A 77 0.59 -11.98 3.97
N GLN A 78 -0.19 -12.67 4.80
CA GLN A 78 -0.44 -14.10 4.67
C GLN A 78 -1.15 -14.47 3.36
N ILE A 79 -2.09 -13.64 2.88
CA ILE A 79 -2.72 -13.81 1.56
C ILE A 79 -1.68 -13.72 0.44
N ILE A 80 -0.78 -12.73 0.50
CA ILE A 80 0.31 -12.56 -0.46
C ILE A 80 1.27 -13.75 -0.41
N MET A 81 1.69 -14.15 0.80
CA MET A 81 2.54 -15.32 1.01
C MET A 81 1.92 -16.58 0.41
N ARG A 82 0.62 -16.81 0.62
CA ARG A 82 -0.10 -17.94 0.03
C ARG A 82 -0.05 -17.91 -1.50
N SER A 83 -0.39 -16.76 -2.08
CA SER A 83 -0.39 -16.58 -3.54
C SER A 83 0.97 -16.91 -4.14
N ILE A 84 2.05 -16.40 -3.54
CA ILE A 84 3.43 -16.63 -4.00
C ILE A 84 3.87 -18.06 -3.77
N TYR A 85 3.49 -18.67 -2.65
CA TYR A 85 3.78 -20.07 -2.37
C TYR A 85 3.17 -21.01 -3.42
N LEU A 86 1.88 -20.81 -3.74
CA LEU A 86 1.18 -21.63 -4.74
C LEU A 86 1.75 -21.46 -6.15
N GLN A 87 2.27 -20.28 -6.49
CA GLN A 87 2.79 -19.99 -7.82
C GLN A 87 4.26 -20.40 -8.01
N TYR A 88 5.08 -20.29 -6.96
CA TYR A 88 6.55 -20.36 -7.10
C TYR A 88 7.22 -21.40 -6.20
N SER A 89 6.49 -22.07 -5.30
CA SER A 89 7.11 -23.10 -4.46
C SER A 89 7.57 -24.28 -5.31
N LYS A 90 8.84 -24.67 -5.15
CA LYS A 90 9.42 -25.83 -5.83
C LYS A 90 9.14 -27.15 -5.09
N ASN A 91 8.81 -27.08 -3.80
CA ASN A 91 8.53 -28.24 -2.93
C ASN A 91 9.60 -29.35 -3.05
N LEU A 92 10.88 -28.96 -3.12
CA LEU A 92 11.97 -29.93 -3.15
C LEU A 92 12.26 -30.39 -1.73
N ASN A 93 12.52 -31.69 -1.55
CA ASN A 93 12.86 -32.29 -0.25
C ASN A 93 14.29 -31.95 0.25
N CYS A 94 14.94 -30.98 -0.38
CA CYS A 94 16.29 -30.53 -0.06
C CYS A 94 16.38 -29.00 -0.08
N ASP A 95 17.39 -28.45 0.60
CA ASP A 95 17.69 -27.01 0.57
C ASP A 95 16.52 -26.08 0.91
N TYR A 96 15.77 -26.43 1.97
CA TYR A 96 14.63 -25.65 2.46
C TYR A 96 15.00 -24.19 2.74
N THR A 97 16.22 -23.92 3.20
CA THR A 97 16.69 -22.57 3.52
C THR A 97 16.70 -21.66 2.31
N ASN A 98 17.27 -22.11 1.18
CA ASN A 98 17.30 -21.30 -0.03
C ASN A 98 15.92 -21.19 -0.68
N GLN A 99 15.10 -22.25 -0.61
CA GLN A 99 13.70 -22.18 -1.06
C GLN A 99 12.91 -21.11 -0.29
N ILE A 100 12.99 -21.11 1.05
CA ILE A 100 12.32 -20.09 1.89
C ILE A 100 12.88 -18.71 1.59
N LYS A 101 14.19 -18.57 1.41
CA LYS A 101 14.82 -17.28 1.08
C LYS A 101 14.32 -16.71 -0.25
N ASP A 102 14.22 -17.55 -1.29
CA ASP A 102 13.69 -17.13 -2.60
C ASP A 102 12.21 -16.73 -2.50
N LEU A 103 11.39 -17.52 -1.81
CA LEU A 103 9.98 -17.20 -1.58
C LEU A 103 9.82 -15.88 -0.79
N ASN A 104 10.56 -15.71 0.31
CA ASN A 104 10.54 -14.50 1.13
C ASN A 104 10.94 -13.27 0.30
N LYS A 105 11.93 -13.41 -0.57
CA LYS A 105 12.35 -12.33 -1.48
C LYS A 105 11.20 -11.93 -2.40
N LYS A 106 10.53 -12.90 -3.05
CA LYS A 106 9.38 -12.63 -3.92
C LYS A 106 8.24 -11.92 -3.17
N VAL A 107 7.95 -12.35 -1.94
CA VAL A 107 6.93 -11.69 -1.10
C VAL A 107 7.33 -10.26 -0.78
N THR A 108 8.57 -10.06 -0.35
CA THR A 108 9.09 -8.73 0.00
C THR A 108 9.08 -7.81 -1.20
N ASP A 109 9.59 -8.24 -2.35
CA ASP A 109 9.64 -7.43 -3.58
C ASP A 109 8.22 -7.03 -4.03
N PHE A 110 7.28 -7.98 -4.06
CA PHE A 110 5.88 -7.70 -4.42
C PHE A 110 5.20 -6.71 -3.47
N SER A 111 5.41 -6.87 -2.16
CA SER A 111 4.84 -5.98 -1.14
C SER A 111 5.46 -4.59 -1.20
N VAL A 112 6.78 -4.49 -1.31
CA VAL A 112 7.49 -3.21 -1.34
C VAL A 112 7.07 -2.36 -2.53
N ASP A 113 6.98 -2.94 -3.72
CA ASP A 113 6.64 -2.17 -4.93
C ASP A 113 5.24 -1.54 -4.85
N ARG A 114 4.28 -2.23 -4.21
CA ARG A 114 2.94 -1.68 -3.95
C ARG A 114 2.95 -0.59 -2.89
N ILE A 115 3.62 -0.84 -1.76
CA ILE A 115 3.62 0.11 -0.64
C ILE A 115 4.32 1.42 -1.04
N VAL A 116 5.36 1.38 -1.88
CA VAL A 116 6.01 2.61 -2.38
C VAL A 116 5.02 3.50 -3.15
N ILE A 117 4.17 2.90 -3.99
CA ILE A 117 3.13 3.61 -4.74
C ILE A 117 2.10 4.19 -3.76
N GLU A 118 1.65 3.40 -2.79
CA GLU A 118 0.68 3.83 -1.77
C GLU A 118 1.21 4.98 -0.90
N ILE A 119 2.50 4.97 -0.55
CA ILE A 119 3.15 6.09 0.16
C ILE A 119 3.07 7.37 -0.67
N SER A 120 3.40 7.31 -1.96
CA SER A 120 3.33 8.49 -2.85
C SER A 120 1.90 9.03 -2.92
N GLN A 121 0.92 8.16 -3.12
CA GLN A 121 -0.50 8.52 -3.16
C GLN A 121 -0.97 9.13 -1.85
N PHE A 122 -0.55 8.57 -0.72
CA PHE A 122 -0.91 9.07 0.60
C PHE A 122 -0.32 10.47 0.86
N LEU A 123 0.93 10.70 0.48
CA LEU A 123 1.58 12.01 0.62
C LEU A 123 0.90 13.08 -0.23
N GLU A 124 0.54 12.74 -1.47
CA GLU A 124 -0.19 13.63 -2.37
C GLU A 124 -1.60 13.92 -1.85
N TYR A 125 -2.34 12.89 -1.43
CA TYR A 125 -3.65 13.05 -0.81
C TYR A 125 -3.60 13.98 0.41
N ARG A 126 -2.61 13.79 1.30
CA ARG A 126 -2.43 14.65 2.48
C ARG A 126 -2.19 16.11 2.09
N LYS A 127 -1.41 16.34 1.03
CA LYS A 127 -1.14 17.68 0.49
C LYS A 127 -2.40 18.32 -0.09
N GLU A 128 -3.15 17.59 -0.90
CA GLU A 128 -4.36 18.09 -1.57
C GLU A 128 -5.49 18.41 -0.58
N VAL A 129 -5.74 17.52 0.40
CA VAL A 129 -6.78 17.76 1.43
C VAL A 129 -6.45 18.99 2.31
N SER A 130 -5.17 19.27 2.51
CA SER A 130 -4.72 20.42 3.29
C SER A 130 -4.81 21.74 2.51
N LYS A 131 -4.94 21.69 1.19
CA LYS A 131 -4.98 22.88 0.32
C LYS A 131 -6.42 23.27 -0.02
N ILE A 132 -6.68 24.56 -0.12
CA ILE A 132 -7.94 25.04 -0.71
C ILE A 132 -7.86 24.82 -2.23
N PRO A 133 -8.84 24.12 -2.84
CA PRO A 133 -8.83 23.90 -4.28
C PRO A 133 -8.88 25.25 -4.99
N THR A 134 -7.99 25.43 -5.97
CA THR A 134 -8.03 26.61 -6.83
C THR A 134 -9.25 26.51 -7.75
N PRO A 135 -10.12 27.53 -7.78
CA PRO A 135 -11.24 27.55 -8.72
C PRO A 135 -10.76 27.31 -10.15
N ILE A 136 -11.57 26.61 -10.94
CA ILE A 136 -11.29 26.45 -12.37
C ILE A 136 -11.27 27.84 -13.02
N SER A 137 -10.27 28.11 -13.85
CA SER A 137 -10.20 29.36 -14.59
C SER A 137 -11.41 29.46 -15.53
N LEU A 138 -11.98 30.66 -15.64
CA LEU A 138 -13.00 30.93 -16.64
C LEU A 138 -12.44 30.66 -18.05
N PRO A 139 -13.30 30.22 -19.00
CA PRO A 139 -12.86 30.02 -20.37
C PRO A 139 -12.36 31.34 -20.95
N THR A 140 -11.19 31.29 -21.58
CA THR A 140 -10.62 32.43 -22.31
C THR A 140 -11.21 32.46 -23.71
N ASN A 141 -11.65 33.63 -24.16
CA ASN A 141 -12.03 33.82 -25.55
C ASN A 141 -10.78 33.67 -26.45
N LEU A 142 -10.81 32.73 -27.39
CA LEU A 142 -9.71 32.48 -28.36
C LEU A 142 -9.89 33.27 -29.67
N SER A 143 -11.01 33.97 -29.82
CA SER A 143 -11.30 34.78 -31.00
C SER A 143 -10.71 36.18 -30.86
N ASN A 144 -10.13 36.69 -31.95
CA ASN A 144 -9.64 38.07 -32.04
C ASN A 144 -10.80 39.08 -32.21
N ALA A 145 -12.06 38.62 -32.27
CA ALA A 145 -13.23 39.49 -32.37
C ALA A 145 -13.42 40.29 -31.06
N GLY A 146 -13.41 41.62 -31.16
CA GLY A 146 -13.54 42.53 -30.01
C GLY A 146 -12.23 43.14 -29.51
N GLU A 147 -11.07 42.62 -29.92
CA GLU A 147 -9.74 43.20 -29.58
C GLU A 147 -9.50 44.55 -30.26
N LYS A 148 -10.14 44.79 -31.40
CA LYS A 148 -10.06 46.04 -32.18
C LYS A 148 -11.24 46.97 -31.90
N SER A 149 -11.60 47.13 -30.62
CA SER A 149 -12.68 48.03 -30.22
C SER A 149 -12.19 49.48 -30.23
N PHE A 150 -12.88 50.34 -30.97
CA PHE A 150 -12.58 51.77 -31.04
C PHE A 150 -13.05 52.46 -29.75
N SER A 151 -12.13 53.10 -29.00
CA SER A 151 -12.50 53.94 -27.85
C SER A 151 -12.60 55.41 -28.26
N LEU A 152 -13.74 56.03 -27.94
CA LEU A 152 -13.95 57.47 -28.14
C LEU A 152 -13.26 58.34 -27.07
N PHE A 153 -12.86 57.73 -25.95
CA PHE A 153 -12.16 58.42 -24.86
C PHE A 153 -10.66 58.24 -24.99
N LYS A 154 -9.94 59.37 -25.05
CA LYS A 154 -8.49 59.41 -24.94
C LYS A 154 -8.15 59.87 -23.51
N PRO A 155 -7.40 59.09 -22.70
CA PRO A 155 -7.01 59.53 -21.36
C PRO A 155 -6.13 60.77 -21.46
N ILE A 156 -6.32 61.71 -20.53
CA ILE A 156 -5.62 63.01 -20.41
C ILE A 156 -4.19 62.78 -19.95
#